data_AF-A0A662XID3-F1
#
_entry.id   AF-A0A662XID3-F1
#
_cell.length_a   1.000
_cell.length_b   1.000
_cell.length_c   1.000
_cell.angle_alpha   90.00
_cell.angle_beta   90.00
_cell.angle_gamma   90.00
#
_symmetry.space_group_name_H-M   'P 1'
#
loop_
_entity.id
_entity.type
_entity.pdbx_description
1 polymer ?
#
loop_
_entity_poly.entity_id
_entity_poly.type
_entity_poly.pdbx_seq_one_letter_code
_entity_poly.pdbx_strand_id
1 'polypeptide(L)' 'VFLLKKCWGTIPMWEKVPALIVVVVCCILGCYVTYTSGKTLFTPTDSDISFPYCDSDYENTVYYNYTAVHGL' A
#
# COMPACT_ATOMS: atom_id res chain seq x y z
N VAL A 1 5.52 21.16 -1.49
CA VAL A 1 4.53 22.00 -0.77
C VAL A 1 5.16 23.21 -0.07
N PHE A 2 6.27 23.08 0.67
CA PHE A 2 6.91 24.17 1.43
C PHE A 2 7.27 25.42 0.58
N LEU A 3 7.90 25.24 -0.58
CA LEU A 3 8.32 26.34 -1.47
C LEU A 3 7.12 27.06 -2.12
N LEU A 4 6.10 26.30 -2.55
CA LEU A 4 4.83 26.84 -3.02
C LEU A 4 4.18 27.75 -1.96
N LYS A 5 4.13 27.26 -0.71
CA LYS A 5 3.54 27.98 0.43
C LYS A 5 4.32 29.23 0.82
N LYS A 6 5.66 29.25 0.66
CA LYS A 6 6.52 30.40 1.00
C LYS A 6 6.53 31.48 -0.07
N CYS A 7 6.46 31.12 -1.36
CA CYS A 7 6.51 32.07 -2.48
C CYS A 7 5.13 32.36 -3.09
N TRP A 8 4.04 32.12 -2.35
CA TRP A 8 2.67 32.24 -2.87
C TRP A 8 2.30 33.65 -3.36
N GLY A 9 2.95 34.71 -2.87
CA GLY A 9 2.73 36.09 -3.36
C GLY A 9 3.52 36.44 -4.62
N THR A 10 4.62 35.73 -4.90
CA THR A 10 5.61 36.10 -5.92
C THR A 10 5.44 35.31 -7.22
N ILE A 11 4.90 34.09 -7.15
CA ILE A 11 4.79 33.21 -8.32
C ILE A 11 3.56 33.61 -9.16
N PRO A 12 3.69 33.83 -10.48
CA PRO A 12 2.57 34.10 -11.38
C PRO A 12 1.58 32.92 -11.43
N MET A 13 0.29 33.21 -11.69
CA MET A 13 -0.77 32.19 -11.62
C MET A 13 -0.58 31.01 -12.57
N TRP A 14 0.07 31.21 -13.73
CA TRP A 14 0.30 30.13 -14.70
C TRP A 14 1.22 29.00 -14.20
N GLU A 15 2.17 29.27 -13.30
CA GLU A 15 3.02 28.22 -12.71
C GLU A 15 2.39 27.57 -11.47
N LYS A 16 1.51 28.30 -10.77
CA LYS A 16 0.82 27.79 -9.58
C LYS A 16 -0.18 26.68 -9.91
N VAL A 17 -0.93 26.85 -10.99
CA VAL A 17 -1.98 25.90 -11.41
C VAL A 17 -1.44 24.48 -11.65
N PRO A 18 -0.42 24.26 -12.50
CA PRO A 18 0.13 22.91 -12.71
C PRO A 18 0.77 22.36 -11.43
N ALA A 19 1.43 23.19 -10.62
CA ALA A 19 2.01 22.76 -9.36
C ALA A 19 0.95 22.27 -8.36
N LEU A 20 -0.21 22.92 -8.31
CA LEU A 20 -1.34 22.49 -7.48
C LEU A 20 -1.98 21.21 -8.00
N ILE A 21 -2.12 21.08 -9.33
CA ILE A 21 -2.62 19.85 -9.97
C ILE A 21 -1.74 18.65 -9.61
N VAL A 22 -0.42 18.78 -9.72
CA VAL A 22 0.52 17.70 -9.37
C VAL A 22 0.39 17.30 -7.92
N VAL A 23 0.25 18.26 -7.00
CA VAL A 23 0.04 17.98 -5.58
C VAL A 23 -1.25 17.19 -5.36
N VAL A 24 -2.36 17.60 -6.00
CA VAL A 24 -3.65 16.90 -5.89
C VAL A 24 -3.55 15.47 -6.42
N VAL A 25 -2.94 15.29 -7.60
CA VAL A 25 -2.75 13.96 -8.20
C VAL A 25 -1.90 13.07 -7.31
N CYS A 26 -0.75 13.57 -6.82
CA CYS A 26 0.09 12.82 -5.87
C CYS A 26 -0.65 12.47 -4.57
N CYS A 27 -1.50 13.36 -4.05
CA CYS A 27 -2.32 13.04 -2.87
C CYS A 27 -3.31 11.91 -3.13
N ILE A 28 -4.02 11.94 -4.26
CA ILE A 28 -4.98 10.89 -4.62
C ILE A 28 -4.26 9.55 -4.81
N LEU A 29 -3.15 9.53 -5.57
CA LEU A 29 -2.36 8.32 -5.79
C LEU A 29 -1.73 7.81 -4.48
N GLY A 30 -1.24 8.71 -3.63
CA GLY A 30 -0.68 8.35 -2.33
C GLY A 30 -1.72 7.68 -1.42
N CYS A 31 -2.93 8.24 -1.35
CA CYS A 31 -4.04 7.62 -0.62
C CYS A 31 -4.39 6.24 -1.21
N TYR A 32 -4.44 6.12 -2.54
CA TYR A 32 -4.72 4.85 -3.22
C TYR A 32 -3.68 3.78 -2.88
N VAL A 33 -2.39 4.10 -3.00
CA VAL A 33 -1.29 3.17 -2.69
C VAL A 33 -1.27 2.81 -1.20
N THR A 34 -1.53 3.77 -0.32
CA THR A 34 -1.61 3.51 1.13
C THR A 34 -2.77 2.59 1.46
N TYR A 35 -3.94 2.82 0.85
CA TYR A 35 -5.13 2.00 1.04
C TYR A 35 -4.95 0.57 0.51
N THR A 36 -4.47 0.40 -0.72
CA THR A 36 -4.26 -0.94 -1.32
C THR A 36 -3.19 -1.72 -0.57
N SER A 37 -2.09 -1.08 -0.20
CA SER A 37 -1.03 -1.71 0.60
C SER A 37 -1.55 -2.08 1.99
N GLY A 38 -2.28 -1.18 2.64
CA GLY A 38 -2.87 -1.42 3.96
C GLY A 38 -3.89 -2.56 3.94
N LYS A 39 -4.77 -2.60 2.93
CA LYS A 39 -5.70 -3.71 2.69
C LYS A 39 -4.95 -5.04 2.58
N THR A 40 -3.92 -5.10 1.75
CA THR A 40 -3.12 -6.33 1.57
C THR A 40 -2.39 -6.76 2.85
N LEU A 41 -1.89 -5.82 3.65
CA LEU A 41 -1.05 -6.11 4.81
C LEU A 41 -1.84 -6.41 6.09
N PHE A 42 -2.97 -5.73 6.32
CA PHE A 42 -3.66 -5.76 7.61
C PHE A 42 -5.06 -6.35 7.56
N THR A 43 -5.66 -6.42 6.38
CA THR A 43 -6.98 -7.02 6.16
C THR A 43 -6.98 -7.76 4.82
N PRO A 44 -6.12 -8.78 4.63
CA PRO A 44 -6.18 -9.60 3.44
C PRO A 44 -7.64 -10.02 3.26
N THR A 45 -8.23 -9.69 2.11
CA THR A 45 -9.60 -10.12 1.76
C THR A 45 -9.66 -11.62 2.08
N ASP A 46 -10.65 -12.05 2.88
CA ASP A 46 -10.90 -13.44 3.25
C ASP A 46 -10.71 -14.34 2.03
N SER A 47 -9.51 -14.84 1.88
CA SER A 47 -9.14 -15.84 0.91
C SER A 47 -9.08 -17.11 1.72
N ASP A 48 -9.89 -18.11 1.38
CA ASP A 48 -9.98 -19.42 2.06
C ASP A 48 -8.66 -20.23 2.05
N ILE A 49 -7.55 -19.60 1.64
CA ILE A 49 -6.20 -20.17 1.55
C ILE A 49 -5.36 -19.73 2.75
N SER A 50 -4.79 -20.70 3.48
CA SER A 50 -3.96 -20.43 4.67
C SER A 50 -2.59 -19.82 4.33
N PHE A 51 -2.05 -20.13 3.14
CA PHE A 51 -0.73 -19.70 2.70
C PHE A 51 -0.79 -19.11 1.27
N PRO A 52 -1.29 -17.87 1.10
CA PRO A 52 -1.57 -17.25 -0.21
C PRO A 52 -0.34 -16.99 -1.10
N TYR A 53 0.86 -17.13 -0.54
CA TYR A 53 2.13 -16.94 -1.26
C TYR A 53 2.85 -18.27 -1.57
N CYS A 54 2.25 -19.40 -1.21
CA CYS A 54 2.77 -20.73 -1.54
C CYS A 54 2.24 -21.18 -2.90
N ASP A 55 2.94 -22.12 -3.54
CA ASP A 55 2.42 -22.80 -4.74
C ASP A 55 1.08 -23.49 -4.46
N SER A 56 0.26 -23.67 -5.49
CA SER A 56 -1.15 -24.09 -5.31
C SER A 56 -1.32 -25.40 -4.53
N ASP A 57 -0.37 -26.32 -4.68
CA ASP A 57 -0.34 -27.60 -3.96
C ASP A 57 -0.12 -27.46 -2.43
N TYR A 58 0.34 -26.29 -1.97
CA TYR A 58 0.73 -26.02 -0.58
C TYR A 58 -0.05 -24.87 0.06
N GLU A 59 -1.01 -24.27 -0.63
CA GLU A 59 -1.82 -23.14 -0.15
C GLU A 59 -2.59 -23.45 1.15
N ASN A 60 -2.85 -24.73 1.44
CA ASN A 60 -3.61 -25.19 2.61
C ASN A 60 -2.88 -26.24 3.45
N THR A 61 -1.60 -26.47 3.17
CA THR A 61 -0.84 -27.59 3.75
C THR A 61 0.36 -27.03 4.52
N VAL A 62 0.43 -27.29 5.83
CA VAL A 62 1.54 -26.81 6.66
C VAL A 62 2.82 -27.54 6.25
N TYR A 63 3.79 -26.80 5.69
CA TYR A 63 5.06 -27.35 5.18
C TYR A 63 5.86 -28.12 6.25
N TYR A 64 5.81 -27.67 7.50
CA TYR A 64 6.48 -28.33 8.62
C TYR A 64 5.70 -28.15 9.91
N ASN A 65 5.21 -29.25 10.47
CA ASN A 65 4.48 -29.26 11.74
C ASN A 65 5.43 -29.68 12.88
N TYR A 66 5.97 -28.70 13.61
CA TYR A 66 6.90 -28.94 14.72
C TYR A 66 6.28 -29.85 15.80
N THR A 67 5.00 -29.67 16.11
CA THR A 67 4.29 -30.46 17.12
C THR A 67 4.13 -31.94 16.72
N ALA A 68 4.04 -32.25 15.43
CA ALA A 68 3.97 -33.62 14.95
C ALA A 68 5.32 -34.36 15.01
N VAL A 69 6.44 -33.62 14.88
CA VAL A 69 7.80 -34.21 14.85
C VAL A 69 8.45 -34.24 16.23
N HIS A 70 8.11 -33.29 17.11
CA HIS A 70 8.69 -33.11 18.44
C HIS A 70 7.66 -33.12 19.58
N GLY A 71 6.43 -33.55 19.30
CA GLY A 71 5.40 -33.80 20.32
C GLY A 71 5.73 -35.03 21.14
N LEU A 72 5.56 -34.90 22.46
CA LEU A 72 5.80 -35.89 23.51
C LEU A 72 5.19 -37.27 23.23
#